data_AF-A0A354M489-F1
#
_entry.id   AF-A0A354M489-F1
#
_cell.length_a   1.000
_cell.length_b   1.000
_cell.length_c   1.000
_cell.angle_alpha   90.00
_cell.angle_beta   90.00
_cell.angle_gamma   90.00
#
_symmetry.space_group_name_H-M   'P 1'
#
loop_
_entity.id
_entity.type
_entity.pdbx_description
1 polymer ?
#
loop_
_entity_poly.entity_id
_entity_poly.type
_entity_poly.pdbx_seq_one_letter_code
_entity_poly.pdbx_strand_id
1 'polypeptide(L)'
;KYSVSHSYFTWLLGRKKEYALDARLHGGERAIIMSGEYDKVFPMDILPEFLIKAVIAFDIDKMENLGIYEVAPEDFALCEFVDTSKLEIQKIIRNGLDQLMKEMN
;
A
#
# COMPACT_ATOMS: atom_id res chain seq x y z
N LYS A 1 20.54 3.24 7.51
CA LYS A 1 19.37 2.70 6.77
C LYS A 1 18.11 3.33 7.33
N TYR A 2 17.21 3.74 6.45
CA TYR A 2 15.91 4.27 6.82
C TYR A 2 14.95 3.11 7.13
N SER A 3 14.02 3.29 8.07
CA SER A 3 12.96 2.32 8.37
C SER A 3 11.81 3.07 9.04
N VAL A 4 10.58 2.82 8.58
CA VAL A 4 9.35 3.37 9.15
C VAL A 4 8.94 2.58 10.40
N SER A 5 9.06 1.25 10.36
CA SER A 5 8.70 0.32 11.44
C SER A 5 9.80 0.09 12.49
N HIS A 6 10.77 1.00 12.60
CA HIS A 6 11.87 0.95 13.59
C HIS A 6 12.72 -0.34 13.59
N SER A 7 12.83 -1.04 12.46
CA SER A 7 13.60 -2.30 12.39
C SER A 7 15.12 -2.11 12.52
N TYR A 8 15.61 -0.88 12.45
CA TYR A 8 17.02 -0.53 12.64
C TYR A 8 17.18 0.38 13.87
N PHE A 9 18.33 0.25 14.55
CA PHE A 9 18.71 1.13 15.67
C PHE A 9 18.92 2.60 15.28
N THR A 10 18.74 2.96 14.00
CA THR A 10 18.87 4.35 13.52
C THR A 10 17.88 5.30 14.20
N TRP A 11 16.75 4.79 14.69
CA TRP A 11 15.79 5.58 15.46
C TRP A 11 16.36 6.13 16.78
N LEU A 12 17.30 5.43 17.42
CA LEU A 12 17.95 5.88 18.66
C LEU A 12 18.97 7.01 18.42
N LEU A 13 19.48 7.13 17.20
CA LEU A 13 20.50 8.13 16.83
C LEU A 13 19.92 9.52 16.50
N GLY A 14 18.61 9.71 16.70
CA GLY A 14 17.90 10.97 16.47
C GLY A 14 17.50 11.23 15.01
N ARG A 15 16.61 12.22 14.81
CA ARG A 15 15.98 12.54 13.51
C ARG A 15 16.84 13.38 12.54
N LYS A 16 18.09 13.70 12.89
CA LYS A 16 18.96 14.62 12.12
C LYS A 16 19.78 13.94 11.02
N LYS A 17 19.59 12.63 10.80
CA LYS A 17 20.36 11.88 9.82
C LYS A 17 19.76 12.06 8.43
N GLU A 18 20.57 12.51 7.48
CA GLU A 18 20.21 12.48 6.06
C GLU A 18 20.30 11.06 5.52
N TYR A 19 19.33 10.67 4.69
CA TYR A 19 19.25 9.36 4.06
C TYR A 19 19.25 9.53 2.55
N ALA A 20 20.17 8.85 1.86
CA ALA A 20 20.04 8.60 0.43
C ALA A 20 19.05 7.44 0.26
N LEU A 21 17.86 7.73 -0.27
CA LEU A 21 16.83 6.74 -0.56
C LEU A 21 17.09 6.10 -1.93
N ASP A 22 16.84 4.80 -2.02
CA ASP A 22 16.97 4.00 -3.25
C ASP A 22 15.70 3.15 -3.39
N ALA A 23 15.33 2.79 -4.62
CA ALA A 23 14.12 2.02 -4.95
C ALA A 23 14.33 0.50 -4.86
N ARG A 24 15.44 0.04 -4.26
CA ARG A 24 15.74 -1.39 -4.13
C ARG A 24 14.81 -2.06 -3.12
N LEU A 25 14.26 -3.20 -3.51
CA LEU A 25 13.51 -4.10 -2.62
C LEU A 25 14.46 -4.71 -1.58
N HIS A 26 14.41 -4.21 -0.34
CA HIS A 26 15.23 -4.67 0.80
C HIS A 26 14.52 -5.80 1.59
N GLY A 27 14.00 -6.79 0.89
CA GLY A 27 13.20 -7.88 1.45
C GLY A 27 12.60 -8.76 0.35
N GLY A 28 11.67 -9.63 0.74
CA GLY A 28 10.87 -10.43 -0.20
C GLY A 28 9.38 -10.24 0.06
N GLU A 29 8.56 -10.62 -0.92
CA GLU A 29 7.10 -10.57 -0.86
C GLU A 29 6.57 -11.37 0.33
N ARG A 30 5.57 -10.81 1.02
CA ARG A 30 4.85 -11.45 2.12
C ARG A 30 3.35 -11.22 1.96
N ALA A 31 2.56 -12.06 2.61
CA ALA A 31 1.12 -11.84 2.70
C ALA A 31 0.80 -10.50 3.37
N ILE A 32 -0.29 -9.85 2.94
CA ILE A 32 -0.78 -8.62 3.58
C ILE A 32 -1.30 -8.92 4.99
N ILE A 33 -0.93 -8.06 5.95
CA ILE A 33 -1.42 -8.10 7.34
C ILE A 33 -2.13 -6.78 7.62
N MET A 34 -3.27 -6.86 8.33
CA MET A 34 -4.06 -5.69 8.73
C MET A 34 -3.42 -5.02 9.95
N SER A 35 -2.39 -4.22 9.73
CA SER A 35 -1.57 -3.61 10.78
C SER A 35 -1.89 -2.13 11.02
N GLY A 36 -2.81 -1.54 10.25
CA GLY A 36 -3.09 -0.10 10.26
C GLY A 36 -1.89 0.74 9.85
N GLU A 37 -1.04 0.24 8.96
CA GLU A 37 0.14 0.94 8.45
C GLU A 37 -0.24 1.95 7.37
N TYR A 38 -1.18 1.59 6.49
CA TYR A 38 -1.59 2.43 5.37
C TYR A 38 -2.49 3.58 5.78
N ASP A 39 -3.38 3.36 6.75
CA ASP A 39 -4.32 4.37 7.25
C ASP A 39 -3.61 5.64 7.77
N LYS A 40 -2.35 5.52 8.19
CA LYS A 40 -1.54 6.64 8.71
C LYS A 40 -1.00 7.56 7.61
N VAL A 41 -0.94 7.07 6.37
CA VAL A 41 -0.28 7.76 5.24
C VAL A 41 -1.21 7.97 4.05
N PHE A 42 -2.36 7.30 4.02
CA PHE A 42 -3.32 7.45 2.94
C PHE A 42 -3.97 8.84 2.99
N PRO A 43 -4.08 9.55 1.84
CA PRO A 43 -4.53 10.94 1.83
C PRO A 43 -6.05 11.12 1.91
N MET A 44 -6.84 10.07 1.66
CA MET A 44 -8.30 10.09 1.58
C MET A 44 -8.95 9.33 2.75
N ASP A 45 -10.22 9.61 3.03
CA ASP A 45 -11.01 8.93 4.07
C ASP A 45 -11.59 7.60 3.56
N ILE A 46 -10.68 6.67 3.27
CA ILE A 46 -10.97 5.31 2.79
C ILE A 46 -10.22 4.35 3.70
N LEU A 47 -10.66 3.08 3.74
CA LEU A 47 -9.97 1.99 4.42
C LEU A 47 -9.03 1.27 3.44
N PRO A 48 -7.78 1.74 3.21
CA PRO A 48 -6.89 1.22 2.17
C PRO A 48 -6.53 -0.25 2.38
N GLU A 49 -6.27 -0.69 3.61
CA GLU A 49 -5.92 -2.10 3.87
C GLU A 49 -7.06 -3.04 3.48
N PHE A 50 -8.29 -2.68 3.83
CA PHE A 50 -9.50 -3.44 3.47
C PHE A 50 -9.75 -3.42 1.98
N LEU A 51 -9.57 -2.27 1.32
CA LEU A 51 -9.72 -2.13 -0.12
C LEU A 51 -8.72 -2.99 -0.86
N ILE A 52 -7.43 -2.92 -0.51
CA ILE A 52 -6.38 -3.74 -1.13
C ILE A 52 -6.67 -5.23 -0.95
N LYS A 53 -7.13 -5.65 0.23
CA LYS A 53 -7.49 -7.05 0.47
C LYS A 53 -8.71 -7.48 -0.35
N ALA A 54 -9.70 -6.61 -0.53
CA ALA A 54 -10.84 -6.87 -1.40
C ALA A 54 -10.41 -7.03 -2.86
N VAL A 55 -9.48 -6.19 -3.34
CA VAL A 55 -8.89 -6.29 -4.68
C VAL A 55 -8.11 -7.59 -4.86
N ILE A 56 -7.29 -7.99 -3.89
CA ILE A 56 -6.55 -9.26 -3.93
C ILE A 56 -7.51 -10.46 -3.93
N ALA A 57 -8.60 -10.38 -3.18
CA ALA A 57 -9.63 -11.42 -3.13
C ALA A 57 -10.58 -11.41 -4.34
N PHE A 58 -10.50 -10.38 -5.18
CA PHE A 58 -11.39 -10.15 -6.31
C PHE A 58 -12.88 -10.12 -5.91
N ASP A 59 -13.18 -9.43 -4.81
CA ASP A 59 -14.55 -9.26 -4.28
C ASP A 59 -15.11 -7.90 -4.72
N ILE A 60 -15.82 -7.88 -5.86
CA ILE A 60 -16.33 -6.67 -6.51
C ILE A 60 -17.27 -5.90 -5.58
N ASP A 61 -18.23 -6.58 -4.94
CA ASP A 61 -19.17 -5.96 -4.02
C ASP A 61 -18.45 -5.21 -2.89
N LYS A 62 -17.39 -5.80 -2.32
CA LYS A 62 -16.58 -5.13 -1.29
C LYS A 62 -15.74 -3.99 -1.86
N MET A 63 -15.18 -4.15 -3.06
CA MET A 63 -14.38 -3.11 -3.72
C MET A 63 -15.23 -1.85 -3.96
N GLU A 64 -16.45 -2.01 -4.45
CA GLU A 64 -17.40 -0.91 -4.65
C GLU A 64 -17.79 -0.22 -3.33
N ASN A 65 -18.15 -1.01 -2.31
CA ASN A 65 -18.52 -0.49 -0.99
C ASN A 65 -17.37 0.28 -0.30
N LEU A 66 -16.13 -0.08 -0.61
CA LEU A 66 -14.93 0.57 -0.07
C LEU A 66 -14.43 1.74 -0.94
N GLY A 67 -15.13 2.09 -2.02
CA GLY A 67 -14.85 3.28 -2.81
C GLY A 67 -13.75 3.10 -3.86
N ILE A 68 -13.66 1.93 -4.52
CA ILE A 68 -12.63 1.69 -5.55
C ILE A 68 -12.68 2.66 -6.73
N TYR A 69 -13.83 3.28 -7.02
CA TYR A 69 -13.96 4.26 -8.10
C TYR A 69 -13.36 5.63 -7.78
N GLU A 70 -13.08 5.91 -6.51
CA GLU A 70 -12.54 7.19 -6.06
C GLU A 70 -11.02 7.21 -6.07
N VAL A 71 -10.39 6.04 -6.18
CA VAL A 71 -8.94 5.90 -6.04
C VAL A 71 -8.25 5.72 -7.39
N ALA A 72 -7.05 6.30 -7.50
CA ALA A 72 -6.10 6.01 -8.56
C ALA A 72 -4.96 5.14 -8.02
N PRO A 73 -4.27 4.36 -8.89
CA PRO A 73 -3.08 3.61 -8.49
C PRO A 73 -2.04 4.49 -7.78
N GLU A 74 -1.82 5.71 -8.26
CA GLU A 74 -0.79 6.63 -7.78
C GLU A 74 -1.04 7.10 -6.33
N ASP A 75 -2.28 7.07 -5.85
CA ASP A 75 -2.63 7.43 -4.45
C ASP A 75 -2.02 6.45 -3.44
N PHE A 76 -1.69 5.22 -3.88
CA PHE A 76 -1.07 4.20 -3.05
C PHE A 76 0.46 4.23 -3.05
N ALA A 77 1.10 5.19 -3.72
CA ALA A 77 2.57 5.28 -3.79
C ALA A 77 3.23 5.41 -2.40
N LEU A 78 2.63 6.19 -1.50
CA LEU A 78 3.11 6.32 -0.11
C LEU A 78 2.87 5.04 0.69
N CYS A 79 1.75 4.36 0.47
CA CYS A 79 1.45 3.08 1.11
C CYS A 79 2.46 2.00 0.71
N GLU A 80 2.82 1.93 -0.57
CA GLU A 80 3.82 0.99 -1.08
C GLU A 80 5.22 1.25 -0.51
N PHE A 81 5.58 2.51 -0.30
CA PHE A 81 6.85 2.87 0.32
C PHE A 81 6.93 2.41 1.79
N VAL A 82 5.83 2.57 2.54
CA VAL A 82 5.74 2.22 3.96
C VAL A 82 5.55 0.72 4.17
N ASP A 83 4.96 0.02 3.22
CA ASP A 83 4.55 -1.37 3.33
C ASP A 83 5.66 -2.30 3.85
N THR A 84 5.32 -3.08 4.87
CA THR A 84 6.18 -4.11 5.45
C THR A 84 6.19 -5.40 4.63
N SER A 85 5.14 -5.67 3.86
CA SER A 85 4.97 -6.88 3.04
C SER A 85 5.62 -6.80 1.66
N LYS A 86 6.07 -5.61 1.24
CA LYS A 86 6.74 -5.35 -0.05
C LYS A 86 5.92 -5.76 -1.26
N LEU A 87 4.62 -5.52 -1.18
CA LEU A 87 3.68 -5.72 -2.26
C LEU A 87 3.71 -4.53 -3.23
N GLU A 88 3.60 -4.82 -4.53
CA GLU A 88 3.41 -3.81 -5.58
C GLU A 88 1.96 -3.30 -5.55
N ILE A 89 1.59 -2.52 -4.51
CA ILE A 89 0.19 -2.09 -4.27
C ILE A 89 -0.38 -1.35 -5.48
N GLN A 90 0.38 -0.45 -6.09
CA GLN A 90 -0.06 0.30 -7.28
C GLN A 90 -0.47 -0.63 -8.43
N LYS A 91 0.28 -1.71 -8.62
CA LYS A 91 0.00 -2.71 -9.67
C LYS A 91 -1.22 -3.56 -9.33
N ILE A 92 -1.41 -3.91 -8.05
CA ILE A 92 -2.59 -4.63 -7.58
C ILE A 92 -3.85 -3.81 -7.86
N ILE A 93 -3.85 -2.52 -7.49
CA ILE A 93 -4.99 -1.62 -7.73
C ILE A 93 -5.24 -1.44 -9.23
N ARG A 94 -4.19 -1.23 -10.03
CA ARG A 94 -4.32 -1.13 -11.49
C ARG A 94 -4.98 -2.37 -12.09
N ASN A 95 -4.51 -3.56 -11.71
CA ASN A 95 -5.10 -4.81 -12.17
C ASN A 95 -6.56 -4.96 -11.74
N GLY A 96 -6.91 -4.55 -10.52
CA GLY A 96 -8.28 -4.54 -10.02
C GLY A 96 -9.19 -3.63 -10.84
N LEU A 97 -8.75 -2.41 -11.15
CA LEU A 97 -9.47 -1.47 -12.02
C LEU A 97 -9.62 -2.01 -13.45
N ASP A 98 -8.56 -2.58 -14.02
CA ASP A 98 -8.57 -3.18 -15.36
C ASP A 98 -9.55 -4.36 -15.45
N GLN A 99 -9.66 -5.16 -14.39
CA GLN A 99 -10.63 -6.26 -14.33
C GLN A 99 -12.06 -5.75 -14.19
N LEU A 100 -12.32 -4.77 -13.31
CA LEU A 100 -13.64 -4.14 -13.22
C LEU A 100 -14.10 -3.60 -14.57
N MET A 101 -13.20 -2.92 -15.30
CA MET A 101 -13.51 -2.38 -16.62
C MET A 101 -13.84 -3.46 -17.64
N LYS A 102 -13.27 -4.67 -17.51
CA LYS A 102 -13.61 -5.82 -18.37
C LYS A 102 -14.95 -6.45 -18.04
N GLU A 103 -15.36 -6.47 -16.77
CA GLU A 103 -16.67 -7.00 -16.36
C GLU A 103 -17.83 -6.07 -16.76
N MET A 104 -17.55 -4.76 -16.88
CA MET A 104 -18.54 -3.76 -17.26
C MET A 104 -18.75 -3.61 -18.78
N ASN A 105 -17.84 -4.12 -19.62
CA ASN A 105 -17.88 -4.04 -21.09
C ASN A 105 -18.22 -5.39 -21.73
#